data_AF-A0A522CSA4-F1
#
_entry.id   AF-A0A522CSA4-F1
#
_cell.length_a   1.000
_cell.length_b   1.000
_cell.length_c   1.000
_cell.angle_alpha   90.00
_cell.angle_beta   90.00
_cell.angle_gamma   90.00
#
_symmetry.space_group_name_H-M   'P 1'
#
loop_
_entity.id
_entity.type
_entity.pdbx_description
1 polymer ?
#
loop_
_entity_poly.entity_id
_entity_poly.type
_entity_poly.pdbx_seq_one_letter_code
_entity_poly.pdbx_strand_id
1 'polypeptide(L)'
;MNPPTSSRPSPNTWRRVPLIPLLFISIFLFCEDGMRQDVEQVNDLERDGQYAGYPVPGGYSIIAMEDRTFTSIELSWEQATDMKTPQGSLEYRVYRSHINNLRTVGEIDANEASLTLVRDWTPATGTVQISGLVAGTRYYFNVVVRDESGNRSSYMSTRSTTHPANLVFLFSTDEVAGDLVSDLVNPIPGTSREKADSLCRVIKSENYDEMPCDTIRAFISIDAADEIADMPANYAVPTDRAIRGPSGKKADQIAANWGDLFDGGDLEQTLAKSGISSGNWWSGSNAAGNSDLTNNCSGWTVATGGQDGMIGKKNKTDTEWISSATSKCNKTHRVICACW
;
A
#
# COMPACT_ATOMS: atom_id res chain seq x y z
N MET A 1 15.15 -77.72 17.06
CA MET A 1 15.83 -78.68 16.17
C MET A 1 16.67 -77.88 15.18
N ASN A 2 18.00 -78.02 15.21
CA ASN A 2 18.95 -77.57 14.17
C ASN A 2 19.55 -78.84 13.53
N PRO A 3 20.36 -78.82 12.43
CA PRO A 3 20.39 -78.06 11.16
C PRO A 3 20.47 -79.05 9.94
N PRO A 4 20.86 -78.72 8.67
CA PRO A 4 22.29 -78.61 8.25
C PRO A 4 22.58 -77.64 7.05
N THR A 5 23.62 -76.80 7.09
CA THR A 5 24.96 -76.84 6.40
C THR A 5 25.11 -76.63 4.87
N SER A 6 25.97 -75.65 4.53
CA SER A 6 27.05 -75.61 3.49
C SER A 6 26.67 -75.63 1.98
N SER A 7 27.36 -74.97 1.04
CA SER A 7 28.81 -74.79 0.80
C SER A 7 29.05 -73.66 -0.26
N ARG A 8 29.91 -72.64 -0.03
CA ARG A 8 31.32 -72.39 -0.47
C ARG A 8 31.58 -72.45 -2.01
N PRO A 9 32.43 -71.55 -2.59
CA PRO A 9 33.86 -71.41 -2.21
C PRO A 9 34.43 -69.96 -2.16
N SER A 10 35.66 -69.85 -1.61
CA SER A 10 36.53 -68.66 -1.45
C SER A 10 37.68 -68.66 -2.48
N PRO A 11 38.81 -67.91 -2.31
CA PRO A 11 39.08 -66.53 -1.87
C PRO A 11 39.94 -65.76 -2.93
N ASN A 12 40.27 -64.49 -2.68
CA ASN A 12 41.51 -63.76 -3.07
C ASN A 12 41.20 -62.25 -2.92
N THR A 13 41.97 -61.36 -2.29
CA THR A 13 43.31 -61.33 -1.70
C THR A 13 43.38 -59.99 -0.97
N TRP A 14 43.63 -59.97 0.35
CA TRP A 14 43.87 -58.74 1.11
C TRP A 14 45.36 -58.41 1.08
N ARG A 15 45.74 -57.26 0.50
CA ARG A 15 47.08 -56.66 0.69
C ARG A 15 47.09 -55.81 1.95
N ARG A 16 48.10 -56.06 2.78
CA ARG A 16 48.39 -55.41 4.07
C ARG A 16 48.70 -53.93 3.88
N VAL A 17 48.08 -53.07 4.70
CA VAL A 17 48.53 -51.68 4.93
C VAL A 17 49.49 -51.69 6.12
N PRO A 18 50.71 -51.12 6.02
CA PRO A 18 51.65 -51.07 7.15
C PRO A 18 51.34 -49.88 8.08
N LEU A 19 51.53 -50.09 9.38
CA LEU A 19 51.59 -49.01 10.38
C LEU A 19 52.81 -48.11 10.12
N ILE A 20 52.59 -46.80 10.14
CA ILE A 20 53.63 -45.76 10.14
C ILE A 20 53.46 -44.94 11.44
N PRO A 21 54.54 -44.58 12.17
CA PRO A 21 54.46 -44.11 13.54
C PRO A 21 54.07 -42.63 13.65
N LEU A 22 53.42 -42.31 14.77
CA LEU A 22 53.01 -40.96 15.19
C LEU A 22 54.21 -40.00 15.26
N LEU A 23 54.18 -38.95 14.45
CA LEU A 23 55.01 -37.77 14.61
C LEU A 23 54.16 -36.68 15.27
N PHE A 24 54.45 -36.37 16.54
CA PHE A 24 53.92 -35.19 17.22
C PHE A 24 54.51 -33.94 16.55
N ILE A 25 53.71 -33.24 15.74
CA ILE A 25 54.00 -31.86 15.33
C ILE A 25 53.01 -30.97 16.08
N SER A 26 53.54 -30.22 17.05
CA SER A 26 52.82 -29.12 17.69
C SER A 26 52.44 -28.07 16.65
N ILE A 27 51.17 -28.08 16.23
CA ILE A 27 50.54 -26.95 15.54
C ILE A 27 49.73 -26.21 16.59
N PHE A 28 50.44 -25.46 17.44
CA PHE A 28 49.92 -24.38 18.25
C PHE A 28 50.80 -23.19 17.92
N LEU A 29 50.49 -22.46 16.83
CA LEU A 29 50.97 -21.09 16.53
C LEU A 29 50.67 -20.69 15.07
N PHE A 30 49.45 -20.84 14.54
CA PHE A 30 49.07 -20.18 13.27
C PHE A 30 47.57 -19.86 13.14
N CYS A 31 46.85 -19.69 14.27
CA CYS A 31 45.43 -19.31 14.25
C CYS A 31 45.08 -18.21 15.27
N GLU A 32 46.07 -17.39 15.65
CA GLU A 32 45.83 -16.14 16.40
C GLU A 32 46.36 -14.91 15.65
N ASP A 33 47.39 -15.04 14.82
CA ASP A 33 47.96 -13.90 14.08
C ASP A 33 47.10 -13.40 12.92
N GLY A 34 46.18 -14.22 12.39
CA GLY A 34 45.27 -13.80 11.31
C GLY A 34 44.19 -12.84 11.79
N MET A 35 43.45 -13.21 12.85
CA MET A 35 42.37 -12.34 13.38
C MET A 35 42.91 -11.11 14.13
N ARG A 36 44.16 -11.14 14.59
CA ARG A 36 44.77 -10.00 15.30
C ARG A 36 45.27 -8.93 14.34
N GLN A 37 45.78 -9.32 13.17
CA GLN A 37 46.12 -8.34 12.12
C GLN A 37 44.88 -7.66 11.54
N ASP A 38 43.75 -8.35 11.45
CA ASP A 38 42.50 -7.76 10.95
C ASP A 38 41.91 -6.71 11.92
N VAL A 39 41.93 -6.98 13.23
CA VAL A 39 41.38 -6.05 14.24
C VAL A 39 42.30 -4.85 14.46
N GLU A 40 43.62 -5.03 14.45
CA GLU A 40 44.56 -3.90 14.53
C GLU A 40 44.56 -3.06 13.24
N GLN A 41 44.36 -3.66 12.06
CA GLN A 41 44.27 -2.92 10.80
C GLN A 41 42.93 -2.17 10.66
N VAL A 42 41.82 -2.71 11.19
CA VAL A 42 40.52 -2.01 11.25
C VAL A 42 40.55 -0.89 12.30
N ASN A 43 41.17 -1.11 13.48
CA ASN A 43 41.36 -0.06 14.49
C ASN A 43 42.35 1.03 14.04
N ASP A 44 43.36 0.70 13.24
CA ASP A 44 44.33 1.67 12.72
C ASP A 44 43.75 2.54 11.60
N LEU A 45 42.77 2.03 10.84
CA LEU A 45 41.99 2.82 9.87
C LEU A 45 41.00 3.79 10.55
N GLU A 46 40.46 3.41 11.71
CA GLU A 46 39.70 4.33 12.57
C GLU A 46 40.63 5.34 13.29
N ARG A 47 41.89 4.97 13.57
CA ARG A 47 42.91 5.84 14.19
C ARG A 47 43.58 6.83 13.23
N ASP A 48 43.65 6.54 11.93
CA ASP A 48 44.27 7.40 10.90
C ASP A 48 43.29 8.38 10.22
N GLY A 49 42.02 8.42 10.64
CA GLY A 49 41.08 9.41 10.12
C GLY A 49 40.81 9.29 8.62
N GLN A 50 40.92 8.10 8.04
CA GLN A 50 40.67 7.89 6.61
C GLN A 50 39.17 8.01 6.24
N TYR A 51 38.29 7.86 7.24
CA TYR A 51 36.87 8.27 7.17
C TYR A 51 36.61 9.68 7.74
N ALA A 52 37.64 10.41 8.19
CA ALA A 52 37.52 11.68 8.92
C ALA A 52 37.24 12.91 8.03
N GLY A 53 36.46 12.71 6.98
CA GLY A 53 35.98 13.77 6.11
C GLY A 53 34.91 13.31 5.13
N TYR A 54 34.33 12.13 5.32
CA TYR A 54 33.12 11.76 4.58
C TYR A 54 31.91 12.11 5.44
N PRO A 55 30.85 12.67 4.85
CA PRO A 55 29.62 12.88 5.58
C PRO A 55 29.05 11.53 6.05
N VAL A 56 28.58 11.47 7.29
CA VAL A 56 27.98 10.28 7.91
C VAL A 56 26.46 10.42 7.85
N PRO A 57 25.75 9.55 7.09
CA PRO A 57 24.30 9.60 7.01
C PRO A 57 23.62 9.50 8.39
N GLY A 58 22.64 10.35 8.65
CA GLY A 58 21.89 10.39 9.91
C GLY A 58 20.95 9.19 10.07
N GLY A 59 20.41 9.00 11.28
CA GLY A 59 19.31 8.04 11.52
C GLY A 59 19.64 6.61 11.14
N TYR A 60 20.87 6.15 11.39
CA TYR A 60 21.37 4.83 10.98
C TYR A 60 21.24 4.58 9.47
N SER A 61 21.35 5.63 8.65
CA SER A 61 21.19 5.59 7.19
C SER A 61 19.80 5.17 6.72
N ILE A 62 18.77 5.23 7.57
CA ILE A 62 17.41 4.83 7.22
C ILE A 62 16.71 5.95 6.44
N ILE A 63 16.05 5.58 5.35
CA ILE A 63 15.08 6.42 4.65
C ILE A 63 13.68 5.93 5.04
N ALA A 64 12.93 6.79 5.73
CA ALA A 64 11.56 6.53 6.12
C ALA A 64 10.58 6.93 5.00
N MET A 65 9.40 6.33 5.10
CA MET A 65 8.28 6.46 4.18
C MET A 65 7.12 7.06 4.95
N GLU A 66 6.77 8.30 4.65
CA GLU A 66 5.74 9.02 5.40
C GLU A 66 4.38 8.78 4.75
N ASP A 67 4.17 9.39 3.59
CA ASP A 67 2.93 9.27 2.81
C ASP A 67 3.13 8.59 1.46
N ARG A 68 2.07 7.95 0.99
CA ARG A 68 2.03 7.28 -0.30
C ARG A 68 0.63 7.33 -0.87
N THR A 69 0.54 7.72 -2.13
CA THR A 69 -0.69 7.79 -2.89
C THR A 69 -0.62 6.84 -4.10
N PHE A 70 -1.53 7.01 -5.05
CA PHE A 70 -1.50 6.31 -6.33
C PHE A 70 -0.38 6.82 -7.24
N THR A 71 0.01 8.09 -7.09
CA THR A 71 0.93 8.79 -8.00
C THR A 71 2.06 9.52 -7.28
N SER A 72 2.11 9.48 -5.95
CA SER A 72 3.19 10.09 -5.18
C SER A 72 3.66 9.27 -3.99
N ILE A 73 4.89 9.56 -3.56
CA ILE A 73 5.58 8.99 -2.41
C ILE A 73 6.33 10.11 -1.70
N GLU A 74 6.18 10.22 -0.38
CA GLU A 74 7.02 11.05 0.47
C GLU A 74 8.11 10.21 1.15
N LEU A 75 9.35 10.66 1.04
CA LEU A 75 10.49 10.12 1.75
C LEU A 75 10.98 11.11 2.80
N SER A 76 11.38 10.62 3.95
CA SER A 76 12.04 11.40 5.00
C SER A 76 13.33 10.70 5.46
N TRP A 77 14.31 11.48 5.92
CA TRP A 77 15.54 10.97 6.51
C TRP A 77 16.10 11.97 7.52
N GLU A 78 16.81 11.45 8.51
CA GLU A 78 17.58 12.29 9.42
C GLU A 78 18.82 12.81 8.71
N GLN A 79 19.07 14.11 8.80
CA GLN A 79 20.21 14.76 8.15
C GLN A 79 21.54 14.18 8.64
N ALA A 80 22.47 14.04 7.70
CA ALA A 80 23.82 13.59 7.95
C ALA A 80 24.59 14.56 8.86
N THR A 81 25.70 14.08 9.40
CA THR A 81 26.70 14.89 10.12
C THR A 81 28.04 14.77 9.42
N ASP A 82 28.87 15.79 9.54
CA ASP A 82 30.25 15.76 9.08
C ASP A 82 31.13 16.51 10.09
N MET A 83 32.41 16.14 10.18
CA MET A 83 33.33 16.73 11.14
C MET A 83 33.90 18.09 10.70
N LYS A 84 33.80 18.44 9.41
CA LYS A 84 34.37 19.66 8.82
C LYS A 84 33.29 20.56 8.23
N THR A 85 32.37 19.99 7.46
CA THR A 85 31.25 20.69 6.85
C THR A 85 30.11 20.82 7.85
N PRO A 86 29.64 22.04 8.15
CA PRO A 86 28.47 22.24 9.00
C PRO A 86 27.25 21.49 8.42
N GLN A 87 26.41 20.92 9.29
CA GLN A 87 25.24 20.15 8.84
C GLN A 87 24.33 20.94 7.87
N GLY A 88 24.18 22.25 8.07
CA GLY A 88 23.39 23.11 7.18
C GLY A 88 23.99 23.35 5.78
N SER A 89 25.28 23.03 5.59
CA SER A 89 25.97 23.08 4.29
C SER A 89 25.97 21.73 3.57
N LEU A 90 25.58 20.64 4.24
CA LEU A 90 25.51 19.32 3.60
C LEU A 90 24.38 19.30 2.57
N GLU A 91 24.71 18.84 1.36
CA GLU A 91 23.79 18.80 0.25
C GLU A 91 23.32 17.38 -0.03
N TYR A 92 22.05 17.25 -0.40
CA TYR A 92 21.43 15.96 -0.65
C TYR A 92 20.93 15.87 -2.07
N ARG A 93 21.10 14.69 -2.67
CA ARG A 93 20.59 14.33 -3.99
C ARG A 93 19.79 13.05 -3.86
N VAL A 94 18.62 12.99 -4.51
CA VAL A 94 17.72 11.83 -4.43
C VAL A 94 17.54 11.21 -5.80
N TYR A 95 17.68 9.89 -5.86
CA TYR A 95 17.52 9.09 -7.06
C TYR A 95 16.37 8.10 -6.92
N ARG A 96 15.75 7.76 -8.06
CA ARG A 96 14.73 6.73 -8.20
C ARG A 96 15.06 5.77 -9.34
N SER A 97 14.71 4.50 -9.18
CA SER A 97 14.75 3.48 -10.24
C SER A 97 13.60 2.47 -10.13
N HIS A 98 13.38 1.71 -11.20
CA HIS A 98 12.47 0.55 -11.22
C HIS A 98 13.14 -0.75 -10.75
N ILE A 99 14.46 -0.76 -10.62
CA ILE A 99 15.27 -1.89 -10.14
C ILE A 99 16.19 -1.43 -9.01
N ASN A 100 16.70 -2.38 -8.21
CA ASN A 100 17.57 -2.04 -7.08
C ASN A 100 19.04 -1.88 -7.51
N ASN A 101 19.34 -0.82 -8.26
CA ASN A 101 20.67 -0.51 -8.82
C ASN A 101 21.27 0.79 -8.26
N LEU A 102 20.93 1.10 -7.01
CA LEU A 102 21.22 2.38 -6.37
C LEU A 102 21.54 2.21 -4.88
N ARG A 103 22.18 1.10 -4.49
CA ARG A 103 22.44 0.77 -3.07
C ARG A 103 23.64 1.51 -2.49
N THR A 104 24.59 1.88 -3.33
CA THR A 104 25.85 2.53 -2.94
C THR A 104 26.15 3.70 -3.87
N VAL A 105 27.03 4.61 -3.46
CA VAL A 105 27.53 5.70 -4.33
C VAL A 105 28.14 5.15 -5.62
N GLY A 106 28.92 4.06 -5.54
CA GLY A 106 29.52 3.43 -6.72
C GLY A 106 28.49 2.84 -7.70
N GLU A 107 27.43 2.22 -7.20
CA GLU A 107 26.32 1.76 -8.05
C GLU A 107 25.58 2.94 -8.69
N ILE A 108 25.36 4.03 -7.94
CA ILE A 108 24.68 5.22 -8.44
C ILE A 108 25.48 5.86 -9.58
N ASP A 109 26.80 6.03 -9.40
CA ASP A 109 27.68 6.59 -10.42
C ASP A 109 27.72 5.71 -11.68
N ALA A 110 27.80 4.39 -11.51
CA ALA A 110 27.83 3.45 -12.63
C ALA A 110 26.50 3.41 -13.43
N ASN A 111 25.38 3.73 -12.78
CA ASN A 111 24.03 3.63 -13.34
C ASN A 111 23.39 4.98 -13.65
N GLU A 112 24.10 6.11 -13.49
CA GLU A 112 23.50 7.46 -13.49
C GLU A 112 22.57 7.72 -14.69
N ALA A 113 22.94 7.26 -15.89
CA ALA A 113 22.14 7.41 -17.11
C ALA A 113 20.80 6.64 -17.10
N SER A 114 20.65 5.61 -16.26
CA SER A 114 19.44 4.79 -16.11
C SER A 114 18.61 5.17 -14.86
N LEU A 115 19.14 6.04 -14.00
CA LEU A 115 18.45 6.52 -12.80
C LEU A 115 17.62 7.76 -13.14
N THR A 116 16.49 7.92 -12.46
CA THR A 116 15.77 9.20 -12.48
C THR A 116 16.28 10.07 -11.34
N LEU A 117 16.82 11.25 -11.67
CA LEU A 117 17.10 12.30 -10.69
C LEU A 117 15.79 12.90 -10.18
N VAL A 118 15.49 12.69 -8.90
CA VAL A 118 14.28 13.22 -8.24
C VAL A 118 14.55 14.61 -7.68
N ARG A 119 15.73 14.79 -7.08
CA ARG A 119 16.19 16.06 -6.52
C ARG A 119 17.68 16.18 -6.71
N ASP A 120 18.12 17.33 -7.21
CA ASP A 120 19.54 17.66 -7.29
C ASP A 120 20.09 18.23 -5.96
N TRP A 121 21.41 18.35 -5.84
CA TRP A 121 22.12 18.83 -4.65
C TRP A 121 21.41 20.02 -4.01
N THR A 122 20.75 19.73 -2.90
CA THR A 122 19.98 20.71 -2.13
C THR A 122 20.49 20.72 -0.70
N PRO A 123 20.89 21.87 -0.15
CA PRO A 123 21.42 21.95 1.21
C PRO A 123 20.33 21.69 2.26
N ALA A 124 20.74 21.11 3.39
CA ALA A 124 19.95 21.04 4.63
C ALA A 124 18.53 20.46 4.49
N THR A 125 18.34 19.47 3.62
CA THR A 125 17.03 18.84 3.38
C THR A 125 16.95 17.43 3.97
N GLY A 126 15.79 17.09 4.54
CA GLY A 126 15.49 15.79 5.16
C GLY A 126 14.17 15.17 4.70
N THR A 127 13.52 15.72 3.68
CA THR A 127 12.27 15.19 3.11
C THR A 127 12.18 15.48 1.62
N VAL A 128 11.63 14.57 0.83
CA VAL A 128 11.23 14.81 -0.57
C VAL A 128 9.87 14.21 -0.87
N GLN A 129 9.02 15.00 -1.52
CA GLN A 129 7.81 14.54 -2.19
C GLN A 129 8.12 14.18 -3.64
N ILE A 130 7.76 12.97 -4.04
CA ILE A 130 8.02 12.41 -5.37
C ILE A 130 6.68 12.18 -6.04
N SER A 131 6.31 13.02 -7.01
CA SER A 131 5.06 12.93 -7.76
C SER A 131 5.24 12.32 -9.15
N GLY A 132 4.14 12.14 -9.89
CA GLY A 132 4.16 11.62 -11.26
C GLY A 132 4.55 10.14 -11.35
N LEU A 133 4.31 9.37 -10.30
CA LEU A 133 4.51 7.93 -10.26
C LEU A 133 3.32 7.20 -10.89
N VAL A 134 3.58 5.99 -11.37
CA VAL A 134 2.54 5.10 -11.92
C VAL A 134 1.92 4.31 -10.79
N ALA A 135 0.60 4.19 -10.76
CA ALA A 135 -0.13 3.39 -9.77
C ALA A 135 0.28 1.91 -9.79
N GLY A 136 0.27 1.26 -8.63
CA GLY A 136 0.63 -0.16 -8.44
C GLY A 136 2.08 -0.51 -8.81
N THR A 137 2.96 0.49 -8.98
CA THR A 137 4.31 0.30 -9.50
C THR A 137 5.34 0.39 -8.37
N ARG A 138 6.29 -0.55 -8.37
CA ARG A 138 7.40 -0.58 -7.41
C ARG A 138 8.54 0.31 -7.87
N TYR A 139 9.03 1.12 -6.94
CA TYR A 139 10.17 2.00 -7.10
C TYR A 139 11.21 1.75 -6.00
N TYR A 140 12.47 2.00 -6.33
CA TYR A 140 13.62 1.99 -5.42
C TYR A 140 14.16 3.40 -5.31
N PHE A 141 14.59 3.79 -4.11
CA PHE A 141 15.06 5.14 -3.80
C PHE A 141 16.35 5.10 -2.99
N ASN A 142 17.23 6.08 -3.20
CA ASN A 142 18.38 6.34 -2.34
C ASN A 142 18.64 7.85 -2.29
N VAL A 143 19.15 8.29 -1.16
CA VAL A 143 19.61 9.64 -0.87
C VAL A 143 21.13 9.60 -0.78
N VAL A 144 21.79 10.47 -1.53
CA VAL A 144 23.24 10.68 -1.42
C VAL A 144 23.45 12.03 -0.75
N VAL A 145 24.32 12.07 0.25
CA VAL A 145 24.80 13.30 0.87
C VAL A 145 26.21 13.61 0.38
N ARG A 146 26.49 14.91 0.18
CA ARG A 146 27.80 15.43 -0.21
C ARG A 146 28.24 16.55 0.74
N ASP A 147 29.53 16.58 1.05
CA ASP A 147 30.17 17.66 1.82
C ASP A 147 30.73 18.79 0.92
N GLU A 148 31.32 19.82 1.52
CA GLU A 148 31.93 20.94 0.79
C GLU A 148 33.21 20.54 0.02
N SER A 149 33.82 19.40 0.37
CA SER A 149 35.02 18.87 -0.30
C SER A 149 34.69 17.93 -1.47
N GLY A 150 33.40 17.64 -1.70
CA GLY A 150 32.92 16.73 -2.73
C GLY A 150 32.89 15.25 -2.33
N ASN A 151 33.19 14.90 -1.08
CA ASN A 151 33.06 13.55 -0.56
C ASN A 151 31.58 13.18 -0.45
N ARG A 152 31.23 11.96 -0.83
CA ARG A 152 29.85 11.49 -0.93
C ARG A 152 29.63 10.22 -0.14
N SER A 153 28.49 10.16 0.53
CA SER A 153 27.99 8.96 1.22
C SER A 153 26.52 8.73 0.85
N SER A 154 26.10 7.47 0.79
CA SER A 154 24.71 7.10 0.48
C SER A 154 24.01 6.58 1.73
N TYR A 155 22.73 6.90 1.86
CA TYR A 155 21.83 6.22 2.78
C TYR A 155 21.58 4.77 2.32
N MET A 156 20.91 3.96 3.16
CA MET A 156 20.47 2.64 2.75
C MET A 156 19.31 2.78 1.76
N SER A 157 19.44 2.16 0.59
CA SER A 157 18.37 2.15 -0.41
C SER A 157 17.07 1.58 0.17
N THR A 158 15.95 2.27 -0.09
CA THR A 158 14.62 1.81 0.28
C THR A 158 13.78 1.50 -0.96
N ARG A 159 12.62 0.88 -0.79
CA ARG A 159 11.68 0.59 -1.88
C ARG A 159 10.24 0.78 -1.42
N SER A 160 9.38 1.14 -2.36
CA SER A 160 7.95 1.24 -2.12
C SER A 160 7.15 0.94 -3.37
N THR A 161 5.88 0.62 -3.20
CA THR A 161 4.94 0.34 -4.29
C THR A 161 3.74 1.25 -4.11
N THR A 162 3.47 2.13 -5.08
CA THR A 162 2.31 3.03 -5.08
C THR A 162 0.99 2.25 -4.99
N HIS A 163 -0.08 2.93 -4.58
CA HIS A 163 -1.40 2.28 -4.52
C HIS A 163 -1.88 1.86 -5.91
N PRO A 164 -2.54 0.69 -6.06
CA PRO A 164 -3.01 0.19 -7.35
C PRO A 164 -4.23 0.98 -7.84
N ALA A 165 -4.34 1.17 -9.16
CA ALA A 165 -5.50 1.83 -9.79
C ALA A 165 -6.56 0.83 -10.28
N ASN A 166 -6.18 -0.43 -10.54
CA ASN A 166 -7.10 -1.45 -11.05
C ASN A 166 -7.96 -2.05 -9.92
N LEU A 167 -8.87 -1.24 -9.37
CA LEU A 167 -9.76 -1.57 -8.25
C LEU A 167 -11.19 -1.09 -8.55
N VAL A 168 -12.12 -1.43 -7.67
CA VAL A 168 -13.34 -0.64 -7.46
C VAL A 168 -13.17 0.08 -6.12
N PHE A 169 -13.25 1.41 -6.15
CA PHE A 169 -13.17 2.25 -4.97
C PHE A 169 -14.56 2.54 -4.44
N LEU A 170 -14.77 2.33 -3.14
CA LEU A 170 -15.93 2.87 -2.44
C LEU A 170 -15.51 4.04 -1.56
N PHE A 171 -16.37 5.05 -1.50
CA PHE A 171 -16.28 6.21 -0.62
C PHE A 171 -17.69 6.71 -0.34
N SER A 172 -17.88 7.73 0.50
CA SER A 172 -19.22 8.25 0.77
C SER A 172 -19.28 9.77 0.72
N THR A 173 -20.48 10.24 0.38
CA THR A 173 -20.87 11.65 0.45
C THR A 173 -21.02 12.09 1.91
N ASP A 174 -21.26 13.38 2.12
CA ASP A 174 -21.89 13.84 3.35
C ASP A 174 -23.32 13.33 3.51
N GLU A 175 -23.90 13.51 4.69
CA GLU A 175 -25.24 13.02 4.98
C GLU A 175 -26.30 13.82 4.24
N VAL A 176 -27.19 13.12 3.55
CA VAL A 176 -28.30 13.66 2.78
C VAL A 176 -29.61 13.02 3.22
N ALA A 177 -30.72 13.77 3.06
CA ALA A 177 -32.05 13.22 3.32
C ALA A 177 -32.43 12.16 2.25
N GLY A 178 -33.55 11.46 2.46
CA GLY A 178 -34.05 10.45 1.53
C GLY A 178 -34.58 11.00 0.21
N ASP A 179 -34.63 12.32 0.03
CA ASP A 179 -34.87 12.95 -1.26
C ASP A 179 -33.52 13.35 -1.88
N LEU A 180 -33.11 12.59 -2.89
CA LEU A 180 -31.87 12.85 -3.61
C LEU A 180 -32.10 13.80 -4.80
N VAL A 181 -33.35 14.13 -5.12
CA VAL A 181 -33.72 14.89 -6.32
C VAL A 181 -33.92 16.38 -6.02
N SER A 182 -34.56 16.70 -4.90
CA SER A 182 -34.91 18.09 -4.53
C SER A 182 -33.74 18.87 -3.91
N ASP A 183 -32.65 19.01 -4.66
CA ASP A 183 -31.62 19.98 -4.31
C ASP A 183 -32.17 21.40 -4.56
N LEU A 184 -32.65 22.04 -3.50
CA LEU A 184 -33.49 23.26 -3.49
C LEU A 184 -32.79 24.51 -4.05
N VAL A 185 -31.51 24.44 -4.41
CA VAL A 185 -30.69 25.59 -4.81
C VAL A 185 -30.45 25.62 -6.33
N ASN A 186 -30.52 24.48 -7.03
CA ASN A 186 -30.47 24.41 -8.50
C ASN A 186 -31.16 23.11 -8.98
N PRO A 187 -32.44 23.15 -9.40
CA PRO A 187 -33.09 21.98 -9.96
C PRO A 187 -32.41 21.61 -11.29
N ILE A 188 -31.53 20.62 -11.24
CA ILE A 188 -31.05 19.92 -12.43
C ILE A 188 -32.16 18.93 -12.81
N PRO A 189 -32.74 18.99 -14.02
CA PRO A 189 -33.63 17.95 -14.50
C PRO A 189 -32.89 16.61 -14.49
N GLY A 190 -33.49 15.58 -13.90
CA GLY A 190 -32.88 14.26 -13.87
C GLY A 190 -33.60 13.27 -12.97
N THR A 191 -33.25 12.02 -13.13
CA THR A 191 -33.67 10.88 -12.31
C THR A 191 -32.94 10.87 -10.96
N SER A 192 -33.48 10.13 -9.99
CA SER A 192 -32.81 9.91 -8.70
C SER A 192 -31.40 9.35 -8.85
N ARG A 193 -31.18 8.48 -9.85
CA ARG A 193 -29.86 7.96 -10.24
C ARG A 193 -28.89 9.09 -10.63
N GLU A 194 -29.27 9.92 -11.61
CA GLU A 194 -28.38 10.98 -12.12
C GLU A 194 -27.96 11.96 -11.02
N LYS A 195 -28.87 12.22 -10.08
CA LYS A 195 -28.62 13.08 -8.93
C LYS A 195 -27.75 12.43 -7.87
N ALA A 196 -28.01 11.18 -7.51
CA ALA A 196 -27.16 10.41 -6.61
C ALA A 196 -25.73 10.33 -7.16
N ASP A 197 -25.57 10.06 -8.45
CA ASP A 197 -24.26 10.04 -9.10
C ASP A 197 -23.60 11.43 -9.11
N SER A 198 -24.37 12.52 -9.17
CA SER A 198 -23.85 13.89 -9.09
C SER A 198 -23.25 14.18 -7.73
N LEU A 199 -23.89 13.74 -6.64
CA LEU A 199 -23.33 13.84 -5.29
C LEU A 199 -21.96 13.13 -5.22
N CYS A 200 -21.87 11.95 -5.83
CA CYS A 200 -20.64 11.18 -5.88
C CYS A 200 -19.52 11.86 -6.70
N ARG A 201 -19.86 12.50 -7.82
CA ARG A 201 -18.89 13.26 -8.62
C ARG A 201 -18.36 14.49 -7.87
N VAL A 202 -19.24 15.22 -7.19
CA VAL A 202 -18.86 16.40 -6.39
C VAL A 202 -17.91 15.99 -5.27
N ILE A 203 -18.30 15.04 -4.42
CA ILE A 203 -17.46 14.64 -3.28
C ILE A 203 -16.12 14.02 -3.73
N LYS A 204 -16.10 13.31 -4.88
CA LYS A 204 -14.82 12.86 -5.46
C LYS A 204 -13.93 14.05 -5.79
N SER A 205 -14.45 15.07 -6.48
CA SER A 205 -13.64 16.23 -6.88
C SER A 205 -13.16 17.08 -5.71
N GLU A 206 -13.89 17.09 -4.59
CA GLU A 206 -13.56 17.88 -3.41
C GLU A 206 -12.55 17.18 -2.49
N ASN A 207 -12.72 15.86 -2.29
CA ASN A 207 -12.02 15.13 -1.24
C ASN A 207 -11.15 13.96 -1.72
N TYR A 208 -11.30 13.55 -2.98
CA TYR A 208 -10.67 12.34 -3.53
C TYR A 208 -10.22 12.51 -4.99
N ASP A 209 -9.73 13.70 -5.33
CA ASP A 209 -9.31 14.09 -6.68
C ASP A 209 -8.15 13.23 -7.21
N GLU A 210 -7.28 12.74 -6.31
CA GLU A 210 -6.18 11.83 -6.65
C GLU A 210 -6.59 10.38 -6.94
N MET A 211 -7.85 9.98 -6.69
CA MET A 211 -8.29 8.60 -6.97
C MET A 211 -8.30 8.32 -8.48
N PRO A 212 -7.62 7.26 -8.95
CA PRO A 212 -7.37 7.00 -10.37
C PRO A 212 -8.53 6.25 -11.03
N CYS A 213 -9.72 6.84 -10.99
CA CYS A 213 -10.93 6.30 -11.60
C CYS A 213 -11.83 7.43 -12.12
N ASP A 214 -12.45 7.21 -13.28
CA ASP A 214 -13.22 8.24 -13.99
C ASP A 214 -14.71 7.89 -14.09
N THR A 215 -15.04 6.59 -14.00
CA THR A 215 -16.43 6.14 -14.00
C THR A 215 -16.94 6.10 -12.57
N ILE A 216 -17.97 6.87 -12.27
CA ILE A 216 -18.52 7.02 -10.91
C ILE A 216 -20.03 6.79 -10.95
N ARG A 217 -20.53 6.03 -9.99
CA ARG A 217 -21.95 5.83 -9.72
C ARG A 217 -22.22 5.83 -8.22
N ALA A 218 -23.39 6.30 -7.81
CA ALA A 218 -23.86 6.06 -6.46
C ALA A 218 -24.14 4.57 -6.27
N PHE A 219 -23.59 4.01 -5.21
CA PHE A 219 -23.81 2.64 -4.78
C PHE A 219 -25.09 2.62 -3.94
N ILE A 220 -26.24 2.61 -4.60
CA ILE A 220 -27.58 2.68 -4.00
C ILE A 220 -28.59 2.05 -4.96
N SER A 221 -29.59 1.32 -4.42
CA SER A 221 -30.69 0.80 -5.25
C SER A 221 -31.78 1.85 -5.39
N ILE A 222 -32.17 2.16 -6.61
CA ILE A 222 -33.21 3.15 -6.94
C ILE A 222 -34.58 2.46 -7.04
N ASP A 223 -34.66 1.46 -7.91
CA ASP A 223 -35.86 0.65 -8.18
C ASP A 223 -35.45 -0.73 -8.72
N ALA A 224 -36.43 -1.55 -9.12
CA ALA A 224 -36.21 -2.93 -9.56
C ALA A 224 -35.45 -3.08 -10.89
N ALA A 225 -35.19 -1.98 -11.62
CA ALA A 225 -34.37 -1.98 -12.83
C ALA A 225 -32.96 -1.38 -12.59
N ASP A 226 -32.76 -0.72 -11.46
CA ASP A 226 -31.51 -0.05 -11.07
C ASP A 226 -31.20 -0.38 -9.60
N GLU A 227 -30.72 -1.61 -9.41
CA GLU A 227 -30.34 -2.18 -8.12
C GLU A 227 -28.82 -2.23 -7.97
N ILE A 228 -28.33 -2.25 -6.72
CA ILE A 228 -26.90 -2.44 -6.45
C ILE A 228 -26.44 -3.76 -7.08
N ALA A 229 -27.21 -4.85 -6.93
CA ALA A 229 -26.87 -6.15 -7.49
C ALA A 229 -26.63 -6.11 -9.01
N ASP A 230 -27.36 -5.27 -9.74
CA ASP A 230 -27.32 -5.17 -11.20
C ASP A 230 -26.33 -4.12 -11.74
N MET A 231 -25.65 -3.35 -10.87
CA MET A 231 -24.69 -2.33 -11.31
C MET A 231 -23.62 -2.85 -12.28
N PRO A 232 -23.05 -4.08 -12.12
CA PRO A 232 -22.14 -4.62 -13.12
C PRO A 232 -22.74 -4.71 -14.53
N ALA A 233 -23.99 -5.15 -14.64
CA ALA A 233 -24.67 -5.29 -15.93
C ALA A 233 -25.10 -3.91 -16.49
N ASN A 234 -25.63 -3.04 -15.63
CA ASN A 234 -26.18 -1.75 -16.01
C ASN A 234 -25.10 -0.69 -16.31
N TYR A 235 -23.97 -0.77 -15.62
CA TYR A 235 -22.94 0.27 -15.65
C TYR A 235 -21.54 -0.23 -15.98
N ALA A 236 -21.38 -1.52 -16.29
CA ALA A 236 -20.07 -2.13 -16.55
C ALA A 236 -19.10 -2.02 -15.37
N VAL A 237 -19.61 -2.17 -14.13
CA VAL A 237 -18.75 -2.30 -12.95
C VAL A 237 -17.96 -3.61 -13.06
N PRO A 238 -16.62 -3.58 -12.95
CA PRO A 238 -15.78 -4.77 -13.00
C PRO A 238 -16.11 -5.72 -11.85
N THR A 239 -16.36 -6.98 -12.19
CA THR A 239 -16.73 -8.01 -11.21
C THR A 239 -15.54 -8.80 -10.68
N ASP A 240 -14.35 -8.64 -11.26
CA ASP A 240 -13.12 -9.40 -10.95
C ASP A 240 -12.07 -8.58 -10.19
N ARG A 241 -12.41 -7.35 -9.78
CA ARG A 241 -11.51 -6.43 -9.08
C ARG A 241 -11.83 -6.36 -7.60
N ALA A 242 -10.78 -6.24 -6.78
CA ALA A 242 -10.94 -5.99 -5.35
C ALA A 242 -11.61 -4.64 -5.07
N ILE A 243 -12.45 -4.63 -4.05
CA ILE A 243 -13.22 -3.47 -3.61
C ILE A 243 -12.58 -2.90 -2.36
N ARG A 244 -12.16 -1.63 -2.42
CA ARG A 244 -11.41 -0.98 -1.34
C ARG A 244 -11.92 0.42 -1.05
N GLY A 245 -11.59 0.92 0.13
CA GLY A 245 -11.76 2.32 0.48
C GLY A 245 -10.88 3.27 -0.35
N PRO A 246 -11.06 4.59 -0.15
CA PRO A 246 -10.53 5.62 -1.04
C PRO A 246 -9.00 5.69 -1.10
N SER A 247 -8.29 5.18 -0.08
CA SER A 247 -6.82 5.19 -0.11
C SER A 247 -6.20 4.12 -1.03
N GLY A 248 -6.99 3.12 -1.46
CA GLY A 248 -6.50 1.98 -2.24
C GLY A 248 -5.58 1.00 -1.48
N LYS A 249 -5.32 1.22 -0.18
CA LYS A 249 -4.51 0.33 0.67
C LYS A 249 -5.16 -1.06 0.76
N LYS A 250 -4.34 -2.11 0.78
CA LYS A 250 -4.83 -3.49 0.97
C LYS A 250 -5.57 -3.66 2.31
N ALA A 251 -5.20 -2.89 3.32
CA ALA A 251 -5.88 -2.88 4.62
C ALA A 251 -7.31 -2.33 4.57
N ASP A 252 -7.65 -1.56 3.53
CA ASP A 252 -8.97 -0.94 3.34
C ASP A 252 -9.87 -1.80 2.44
N GLN A 253 -9.43 -3.02 2.11
CA GLN A 253 -10.23 -3.94 1.31
C GLN A 253 -11.43 -4.44 2.11
N ILE A 254 -12.60 -4.36 1.49
CA ILE A 254 -13.86 -4.88 2.05
C ILE A 254 -14.35 -6.13 1.33
N ALA A 255 -13.92 -6.35 0.08
CA ALA A 255 -14.29 -7.52 -0.71
C ALA A 255 -13.19 -7.82 -1.75
N ALA A 256 -12.97 -9.07 -2.12
CA ALA A 256 -11.98 -9.42 -3.13
C ALA A 256 -12.52 -9.27 -4.56
N ASN A 257 -13.84 -9.31 -4.73
CA ASN A 257 -14.55 -9.08 -5.98
C ASN A 257 -16.00 -8.61 -5.74
N TRP A 258 -16.78 -8.36 -6.79
CA TRP A 258 -18.15 -7.84 -6.65
C TRP A 258 -19.14 -8.84 -6.03
N GLY A 259 -19.01 -10.13 -6.36
CA GLY A 259 -19.87 -11.18 -5.80
C GLY A 259 -19.72 -11.29 -4.28
N ASP A 260 -18.48 -11.14 -3.79
CA ASP A 260 -18.16 -11.26 -2.37
C ASP A 260 -18.89 -10.22 -1.47
N LEU A 261 -19.46 -9.14 -2.03
CA LEU A 261 -20.25 -8.16 -1.28
C LEU A 261 -21.56 -8.75 -0.71
N PHE A 262 -22.04 -9.87 -1.26
CA PHE A 262 -23.35 -10.45 -0.96
C PHE A 262 -23.29 -11.92 -0.49
N ASP A 263 -22.08 -12.43 -0.23
CA ASP A 263 -21.84 -13.81 0.19
C ASP A 263 -21.86 -13.94 1.73
N GLY A 264 -22.17 -15.14 2.25
CA GLY A 264 -22.34 -15.39 3.69
C GLY A 264 -21.08 -15.18 4.55
N GLY A 265 -20.85 -13.93 4.97
CA GLY A 265 -19.65 -13.44 5.68
C GLY A 265 -19.28 -12.02 5.27
N ASP A 266 -20.29 -11.21 4.91
CA ASP A 266 -20.39 -10.32 3.74
C ASP A 266 -19.33 -9.23 3.51
N LEU A 267 -18.45 -8.92 4.47
CA LEU A 267 -17.31 -8.04 4.23
C LEU A 267 -16.05 -8.51 4.97
N GLU A 268 -14.89 -8.38 4.31
CA GLU A 268 -13.57 -8.58 4.94
C GLU A 268 -13.26 -7.51 6.00
N GLN A 269 -13.88 -6.33 5.89
CA GLN A 269 -13.67 -5.20 6.79
C GLN A 269 -14.89 -4.27 6.83
N THR A 270 -15.07 -3.56 7.94
CA THR A 270 -16.14 -2.57 8.07
C THR A 270 -15.87 -1.33 7.21
N LEU A 271 -16.94 -0.69 6.73
CA LEU A 271 -16.84 0.58 5.96
C LEU A 271 -16.14 1.69 6.73
N ALA A 272 -16.28 1.71 8.07
CA ALA A 272 -15.62 2.70 8.91
C ALA A 272 -14.10 2.51 8.97
N LYS A 273 -13.63 1.26 9.06
CA LYS A 273 -12.20 0.95 9.16
C LYS A 273 -11.48 1.08 7.83
N SER A 274 -12.17 0.86 6.72
CA SER A 274 -11.63 1.08 5.37
C SER A 274 -11.70 2.55 4.93
N GLY A 275 -12.20 3.46 5.77
CA GLY A 275 -12.34 4.88 5.42
C GLY A 275 -13.42 5.16 4.37
N ILE A 276 -14.29 4.20 4.05
CA ILE A 276 -15.40 4.37 3.10
C ILE A 276 -16.46 5.29 3.70
N SER A 277 -16.84 5.07 4.97
CA SER A 277 -17.92 5.85 5.58
C SER A 277 -17.81 6.02 7.09
N SER A 278 -17.95 7.26 7.56
CA SER A 278 -18.00 7.62 8.97
C SER A 278 -19.42 7.60 9.55
N GLY A 279 -20.45 7.51 8.70
CA GLY A 279 -21.88 7.46 9.05
C GLY A 279 -22.55 6.16 8.60
N ASN A 280 -23.79 5.91 9.04
CA ASN A 280 -24.61 4.91 8.35
C ASN A 280 -25.04 5.48 6.98
N TRP A 281 -25.52 4.62 6.10
CA TRP A 281 -25.74 4.99 4.71
C TRP A 281 -27.08 4.49 4.17
N TRP A 282 -27.62 5.22 3.20
CA TRP A 282 -28.83 4.85 2.46
C TRP A 282 -28.50 3.76 1.43
N SER A 283 -29.06 2.57 1.61
CA SER A 283 -28.87 1.47 0.64
C SER A 283 -30.08 1.26 -0.26
N GLY A 284 -31.29 1.44 0.26
CA GLY A 284 -32.54 1.07 -0.42
C GLY A 284 -32.57 -0.39 -0.84
N SER A 285 -31.78 -1.25 -0.19
CA SER A 285 -31.51 -2.60 -0.68
C SER A 285 -31.73 -3.65 0.40
N ASN A 286 -32.14 -4.84 -0.01
CA ASN A 286 -32.06 -6.03 0.84
C ASN A 286 -30.60 -6.54 0.94
N ALA A 287 -30.39 -7.64 1.67
CA ALA A 287 -29.07 -8.23 1.89
C ALA A 287 -28.35 -8.68 0.61
N ALA A 288 -29.11 -9.03 -0.44
CA ALA A 288 -28.57 -9.47 -1.73
C ALA A 288 -28.27 -8.30 -2.69
N GLY A 289 -28.44 -7.05 -2.24
CA GLY A 289 -28.25 -5.87 -3.09
C GLY A 289 -29.43 -5.54 -4.00
N ASN A 290 -30.55 -6.28 -3.93
CA ASN A 290 -31.76 -5.98 -4.69
C ASN A 290 -32.55 -4.87 -4.01
N SER A 291 -33.34 -4.10 -4.76
CA SER A 291 -34.11 -2.97 -4.25
C SER A 291 -35.15 -3.39 -3.22
N ASP A 292 -35.24 -2.63 -2.15
CA ASP A 292 -36.37 -2.64 -1.22
C ASP A 292 -37.38 -1.58 -1.69
N LEU A 293 -38.33 -2.02 -2.53
CA LEU A 293 -39.38 -1.16 -3.08
C LEU A 293 -40.32 -0.56 -2.03
N THR A 294 -40.28 -1.05 -0.79
CA THR A 294 -41.08 -0.50 0.32
C THR A 294 -40.29 0.60 1.04
N ASN A 295 -38.99 0.41 1.23
CA ASN A 295 -38.12 1.28 2.01
C ASN A 295 -37.05 1.94 1.11
N ASN A 296 -37.49 2.71 0.12
CA ASN A 296 -36.60 3.47 -0.78
C ASN A 296 -37.01 4.96 -0.88
N CYS A 297 -37.72 5.51 0.12
CA CYS A 297 -38.13 6.92 0.11
C CYS A 297 -38.87 7.36 -1.17
N SER A 298 -39.77 6.50 -1.68
CA SER A 298 -40.47 6.67 -2.97
C SER A 298 -39.51 6.82 -4.15
N GLY A 299 -38.55 5.90 -4.27
CA GLY A 299 -37.50 6.01 -5.28
C GLY A 299 -36.62 7.25 -5.06
N TRP A 300 -36.38 7.60 -3.80
CA TRP A 300 -35.52 8.69 -3.36
C TRP A 300 -35.99 10.10 -3.76
N THR A 301 -37.30 10.32 -3.76
CA THR A 301 -37.94 11.60 -4.13
C THR A 301 -38.65 12.28 -2.96
N VAL A 302 -38.53 11.72 -1.75
CA VAL A 302 -39.28 12.18 -0.58
C VAL A 302 -38.38 12.27 0.64
N ALA A 303 -38.39 13.43 1.31
CA ALA A 303 -37.67 13.68 2.56
C ALA A 303 -38.63 13.91 3.74
N THR A 304 -39.73 13.15 3.81
CA THR A 304 -40.74 13.29 4.88
C THR A 304 -40.59 12.22 5.96
N GLY A 305 -41.18 12.45 7.13
CA GLY A 305 -41.23 11.46 8.21
C GLY A 305 -42.26 10.33 8.02
N GLY A 306 -43.07 10.41 6.96
CA GLY A 306 -44.13 9.44 6.65
C GLY A 306 -43.67 8.24 5.83
N GLN A 307 -42.42 8.27 5.34
CA GLN A 307 -41.82 7.20 4.55
C GLN A 307 -40.46 6.83 5.12
N ASP A 308 -40.05 5.61 4.79
CA ASP A 308 -38.84 4.99 5.29
C ASP A 308 -37.90 4.66 4.12
N GLY A 309 -36.60 4.71 4.41
CA GLY A 309 -35.53 4.23 3.56
C GLY A 309 -34.75 3.14 4.27
N MET A 310 -34.28 2.15 3.54
CA MET A 310 -33.41 1.11 4.06
C MET A 310 -31.99 1.65 4.24
N ILE A 311 -31.39 1.36 5.40
CA ILE A 311 -30.03 1.79 5.74
C ILE A 311 -29.11 0.59 6.01
N GLY A 312 -27.86 0.76 5.59
CA GLY A 312 -26.74 -0.11 5.96
C GLY A 312 -25.90 0.46 7.10
N LYS A 313 -25.16 -0.41 7.80
CA LYS A 313 -24.32 -0.03 8.95
C LYS A 313 -22.84 -0.02 8.60
N LYS A 314 -22.16 1.09 8.91
CA LYS A 314 -20.72 1.23 8.67
C LYS A 314 -19.81 0.31 9.49
N ASN A 315 -20.32 -0.24 10.59
CA ASN A 315 -19.56 -1.01 11.59
C ASN A 315 -19.94 -2.49 11.58
N LYS A 316 -20.56 -2.95 10.50
CA LYS A 316 -20.97 -4.35 10.30
C LYS A 316 -20.24 -4.94 9.11
N THR A 317 -20.08 -6.24 9.16
CA THR A 317 -19.49 -7.08 8.10
C THR A 317 -20.39 -8.25 7.74
N ASP A 318 -21.49 -8.44 8.45
CA ASP A 318 -22.58 -9.33 8.07
C ASP A 318 -23.58 -8.53 7.22
N THR A 319 -24.66 -9.18 6.74
CA THR A 319 -25.71 -8.60 5.89
C THR A 319 -26.28 -7.26 6.37
N GLU A 320 -26.14 -6.91 7.66
CA GLU A 320 -26.52 -5.60 8.21
C GLU A 320 -25.64 -4.44 7.67
N TRP A 321 -24.50 -4.73 7.04
CA TRP A 321 -23.67 -3.70 6.42
C TRP A 321 -24.43 -2.95 5.31
N ILE A 322 -25.34 -3.64 4.61
CA ILE A 322 -26.18 -3.12 3.53
C ILE A 322 -27.67 -3.04 3.91
N SER A 323 -28.20 -3.97 4.70
CA SER A 323 -29.63 -4.03 5.02
C SER A 323 -29.86 -4.33 6.50
N SER A 324 -29.79 -3.29 7.34
CA SER A 324 -29.89 -3.44 8.80
C SER A 324 -31.22 -2.98 9.38
N ALA A 325 -31.68 -1.81 8.98
CA ALA A 325 -32.82 -1.15 9.58
C ALA A 325 -33.42 -0.15 8.60
N THR A 326 -34.62 0.33 8.91
CA THR A 326 -35.20 1.47 8.21
C THR A 326 -34.94 2.77 8.97
N SER A 327 -34.92 3.88 8.23
CA SER A 327 -34.87 5.23 8.81
C SER A 327 -35.87 6.14 8.11
N LYS A 328 -36.43 7.09 8.84
CA LYS A 328 -37.36 8.07 8.25
C LYS A 328 -36.65 8.90 7.19
N CYS A 329 -37.28 9.13 6.05
CA CYS A 329 -36.63 9.82 4.93
C CYS A 329 -36.32 11.31 5.20
N ASN A 330 -36.89 11.90 6.25
CA ASN A 330 -36.50 13.23 6.73
C ASN A 330 -35.23 13.24 7.61
N LYS A 331 -34.64 12.07 7.89
CA LYS A 331 -33.32 11.94 8.53
C LYS A 331 -32.25 11.93 7.45
N THR A 332 -31.02 12.24 7.85
CA THR A 332 -29.88 12.28 6.96
C THR A 332 -29.01 11.05 7.18
N HIS A 333 -28.52 10.46 6.08
CA HIS A 333 -27.51 9.40 6.07
C HIS A 333 -26.62 9.60 4.85
N ARG A 334 -25.46 8.97 4.83
CA ARG A 334 -24.54 9.09 3.69
C ARG A 334 -25.02 8.29 2.49
N VAL A 335 -24.57 8.65 1.30
CA VAL A 335 -24.67 7.81 0.09
C VAL A 335 -23.28 7.27 -0.20
N ILE A 336 -23.18 5.96 -0.44
CA ILE A 336 -21.92 5.36 -0.89
C ILE A 336 -21.79 5.57 -2.40
N CYS A 337 -20.56 5.75 -2.84
CA CYS A 337 -20.17 5.97 -4.22
C CYS A 337 -19.20 4.87 -4.64
N ALA A 338 -19.40 4.30 -5.82
CA ALA A 338 -18.48 3.37 -6.47
C ALA A 338 -17.76 4.08 -7.62
N CYS A 339 -16.45 3.85 -7.74
CA CYS A 339 -15.61 4.41 -8.80
C CYS A 339 -14.60 3.38 -9.31
N TRP A 340 -14.44 3.26 -10.64
CA TRP A 340 -13.58 2.27 -11.28
C TRP A 340 -13.06 2.70 -12.67
#